data_AF-A0A3M7RMA8-F1
#
_entry.id   AF-A0A3M7RMA8-F1
#
_cell.length_a   1.000
_cell.length_b   1.000
_cell.length_c   1.000
_cell.angle_alpha   90.00
_cell.angle_beta   90.00
_cell.angle_gamma   90.00
#
_symmetry.space_group_name_H-M   'P 1'
#
loop_
_entity.id
_entity.type
_entity.pdbx_description
1 polymer ?
#
loop_
_entity_poly.entity_id
_entity_poly.type
_entity_poly.pdbx_seq_one_letter_code
_entity_poly.pdbx_strand_id
1 'polypeptide(L)'
;SCATRTLLFNKASFKPIVTLPAALNKIQSASIQTSTVRSDIDSAAKYIGAGAATVGVAGAGAGIGTVFGSLVIGYARNPGLKQQLFSYAILGFALSEAMGLFCLMMAFMLLFAF
;
A
#
# COMPACT_ATOMS: atom_id res chain seq x y z
N SER A 1 32.06 27.53 -30.46
CA SER A 1 31.66 28.14 -31.74
C SER A 1 30.46 27.37 -32.28
N CYS A 2 29.37 28.08 -32.55
CA CYS A 2 28.28 27.71 -33.46
C CYS A 2 27.53 26.39 -33.17
N ALA A 3 26.56 26.35 -32.25
CA ALA A 3 25.16 26.75 -32.49
C ALA A 3 24.47 26.00 -33.64
N THR A 4 23.51 25.14 -33.26
CA THR A 4 22.19 25.07 -33.89
C THR A 4 22.12 24.64 -35.34
N ARG A 5 21.78 23.37 -35.57
CA ARG A 5 20.52 22.99 -36.23
C ARG A 5 20.36 21.47 -36.20
N THR A 6 19.37 20.92 -35.49
CA THR A 6 17.99 20.79 -36.00
C THR A 6 17.99 19.81 -37.17
N LEU A 7 17.36 18.65 -37.15
CA LEU A 7 16.28 18.08 -36.38
C LEU A 7 16.11 16.66 -36.97
N LEU A 8 15.41 15.80 -36.25
CA LEU A 8 14.39 14.87 -36.78
C LEU A 8 14.74 14.09 -38.05
N PHE A 9 14.79 12.76 -37.91
CA PHE A 9 14.09 11.77 -38.75
C PHE A 9 14.70 10.41 -38.33
N ASN A 10 14.25 9.75 -37.26
CA ASN A 10 12.95 9.09 -37.16
C ASN A 10 12.34 8.80 -38.53
N LYS A 11 12.67 7.65 -39.15
CA LYS A 11 11.70 6.57 -39.36
C LYS A 11 12.34 5.41 -40.14
N ALA A 12 12.18 4.24 -39.56
CA ALA A 12 11.64 3.04 -40.21
C ALA A 12 12.22 2.57 -41.54
N SER A 13 12.77 1.36 -41.50
CA SER A 13 12.45 0.31 -42.48
C SER A 13 12.73 -1.03 -41.78
N PHE A 14 11.78 -1.66 -41.08
CA PHE A 14 10.71 -2.51 -41.63
C PHE A 14 11.13 -3.20 -42.95
N LYS A 15 11.67 -4.41 -42.87
CA LYS A 15 10.97 -5.60 -43.37
C LYS A 15 11.53 -6.93 -42.81
N PRO A 16 10.67 -7.96 -42.72
CA PRO A 16 10.90 -9.22 -42.02
C PRO A 16 11.34 -10.33 -42.99
N ILE A 17 11.35 -11.57 -42.47
CA ILE A 17 11.21 -12.86 -43.16
C ILE A 17 12.52 -13.68 -43.39
N VAL A 18 12.62 -14.70 -42.54
CA VAL A 18 13.08 -16.09 -42.80
C VAL A 18 14.52 -16.28 -43.26
N THR A 19 15.37 -16.71 -42.32
CA THR A 19 16.07 -18.02 -42.32
C THR A 19 17.10 -18.01 -41.20
N LEU A 20 16.91 -18.80 -40.14
CA LEU A 20 17.98 -19.57 -39.48
C LEU A 20 17.34 -20.56 -38.47
N PRO A 21 17.66 -21.87 -38.55
CA PRO A 21 17.01 -22.90 -37.77
C PRO A 21 17.58 -22.98 -36.35
N ALA A 22 16.72 -23.34 -35.39
CA ALA A 22 17.06 -24.03 -34.15
C ALA A 22 18.06 -23.36 -33.18
N ALA A 23 17.66 -22.26 -32.53
CA ALA A 23 18.11 -22.01 -31.15
C ALA A 23 17.16 -21.05 -30.43
N LEU A 24 16.65 -21.50 -29.29
CA LEU A 24 16.08 -20.67 -28.22
C LEU A 24 14.64 -20.14 -28.38
N ASN A 25 13.74 -20.93 -28.97
CA ASN A 25 12.34 -20.87 -28.50
C ASN A 25 12.22 -21.67 -27.20
N LYS A 26 12.84 -21.16 -26.13
CA LYS A 26 12.47 -21.50 -24.76
C LYS A 26 11.53 -20.41 -24.24
N ILE A 27 10.49 -20.11 -25.02
CA ILE A 27 9.19 -19.85 -24.41
C ILE A 27 8.82 -21.19 -23.79
N GLN A 28 9.39 -21.44 -22.61
CA GLN A 28 8.90 -22.39 -21.67
C GLN A 28 7.48 -21.90 -21.40
N SER A 29 6.55 -22.40 -22.20
CA SER A 29 5.40 -23.13 -21.70
C SER A 29 5.90 -24.00 -20.54
N ALA A 30 6.21 -23.38 -19.41
CA ALA A 30 6.29 -24.05 -18.15
C ALA A 30 4.87 -24.54 -17.98
N SER A 31 4.70 -25.84 -18.21
CA SER A 31 3.57 -26.61 -17.76
C SER A 31 3.32 -26.22 -16.31
N ILE A 32 2.42 -25.26 -16.14
CA ILE A 32 1.77 -24.89 -14.91
C ILE A 32 0.87 -26.12 -14.65
N GLN A 33 1.48 -27.14 -14.04
CA GLN A 33 0.81 -28.34 -13.55
C GLN A 33 -0.02 -27.89 -12.35
N THR A 34 -1.26 -27.46 -12.63
CA THR A 34 -2.16 -26.90 -11.63
C THR A 34 -3.38 -27.76 -11.47
N SER A 35 -3.19 -28.94 -10.87
CA SER A 35 -4.28 -29.62 -10.19
C SER A 35 -4.46 -29.10 -8.75
N THR A 36 -3.46 -28.40 -8.17
CA THR A 36 -3.51 -27.84 -6.80
C THR A 36 -3.28 -26.32 -6.68
N VAL A 37 -2.89 -25.61 -7.75
CA VAL A 37 -2.41 -24.20 -7.64
C VAL A 37 -3.52 -23.16 -7.41
N ARG A 38 -4.81 -23.50 -7.56
CA ARG A 38 -5.87 -22.55 -7.20
C ARG A 38 -5.81 -22.17 -5.72
N SER A 39 -5.66 -23.15 -4.82
CA SER A 39 -5.59 -22.88 -3.38
C SER A 39 -4.35 -22.10 -2.96
N ASP A 40 -3.21 -22.30 -3.64
CA ASP A 40 -1.95 -21.64 -3.29
C ASP A 40 -1.97 -20.15 -3.66
N ILE A 41 -2.57 -19.81 -4.80
CA ILE A 41 -2.73 -18.41 -5.25
C ILE A 41 -3.74 -17.68 -4.35
N ASP A 42 -4.86 -18.31 -4.00
CA ASP A 42 -5.83 -17.72 -3.07
C ASP A 42 -5.21 -17.45 -1.70
N SER A 43 -4.38 -18.38 -1.21
CA SER A 43 -3.64 -18.23 0.05
C SER A 43 -2.62 -17.08 -0.03
N ALA A 44 -1.84 -17.01 -1.11
CA ALA A 44 -0.88 -15.92 -1.33
C ALA A 44 -1.59 -14.55 -1.45
N ALA A 45 -2.72 -14.49 -2.14
CA ALA A 45 -3.52 -13.28 -2.31
C ALA A 45 -4.08 -12.77 -0.98
N LYS A 46 -4.52 -13.67 -0.07
CA LYS A 46 -4.98 -13.30 1.28
C LYS A 46 -3.88 -12.64 2.11
N TYR A 47 -2.66 -13.18 2.11
CA TYR A 47 -1.56 -12.59 2.89
C TYR A 47 -1.15 -11.21 2.37
N ILE A 48 -1.12 -11.03 1.04
CA ILE A 48 -0.84 -9.72 0.42
C ILE A 48 -1.97 -8.72 0.73
N GLY A 49 -3.23 -9.15 0.59
CA GLY A 49 -4.40 -8.33 0.88
C GLY A 49 -4.52 -7.94 2.36
N ALA A 50 -4.27 -8.89 3.27
CA ALA A 50 -4.24 -8.64 4.70
C ALA A 50 -3.13 -7.64 5.06
N GLY A 51 -1.92 -7.79 4.51
CA GLY A 51 -0.83 -6.84 4.71
C GLY A 51 -1.16 -5.44 4.20
N ALA A 52 -1.71 -5.33 2.99
CA ALA A 52 -2.15 -4.06 2.41
C ALA A 52 -3.26 -3.38 3.24
N ALA A 53 -4.19 -4.16 3.79
CA ALA A 53 -5.25 -3.65 4.65
C ALA A 53 -4.70 -3.00 5.93
N THR A 54 -3.62 -3.53 6.54
CA THR A 54 -3.05 -2.99 7.78
C THR A 54 -2.36 -1.63 7.65
N VAL A 55 -2.07 -1.16 6.42
CA VAL A 55 -1.42 0.15 6.20
C VAL A 55 -2.25 1.30 6.79
N GLY A 56 -3.57 1.13 6.92
CA GLY A 56 -4.45 2.10 7.58
C GLY A 56 -4.15 2.37 9.05
N VAL A 57 -3.48 1.45 9.77
CA VAL A 57 -3.07 1.64 11.17
C VAL A 57 -2.03 2.75 11.30
N ALA A 58 -1.23 3.00 10.25
CA ALA A 58 -0.31 4.14 10.23
C ALA A 58 -1.07 5.48 10.36
N GLY A 59 -2.27 5.57 9.80
CA GLY A 59 -3.16 6.73 9.95
C GLY A 59 -3.65 6.92 11.39
N ALA A 60 -3.96 5.82 12.09
CA ALA A 60 -4.33 5.87 13.50
C ALA A 60 -3.17 6.36 14.39
N GLY A 61 -1.93 5.89 14.11
CA GLY A 61 -0.72 6.36 14.79
C GLY A 61 -0.46 7.86 14.58
N ALA A 62 -0.64 8.36 13.35
CA ALA A 62 -0.57 9.79 13.06
C ALA A 62 -1.65 10.59 13.82
N GLY A 63 -2.89 10.07 13.86
CA GLY A 63 -4.00 10.66 14.60
C GLY A 63 -3.68 10.85 16.09
N ILE A 64 -3.20 9.80 16.76
CA ILE A 64 -2.80 9.83 18.17
C ILE A 64 -1.71 10.88 18.42
N GLY A 65 -0.68 10.94 17.56
CA GLY A 65 0.39 11.93 17.66
C GLY A 65 -0.12 13.38 17.60
N THR A 66 -1.08 13.66 16.71
CA THR A 66 -1.67 15.01 16.60
C THR A 66 -2.56 15.39 17.77
N VAL A 67 -3.32 14.43 18.33
CA VAL A 67 -4.17 14.64 19.50
C VAL A 67 -3.33 14.92 20.74
N PHE A 68 -2.29 14.10 20.99
CA PHE A 68 -1.39 14.32 22.13
C PHE A 68 -0.54 15.59 21.96
N GLY A 69 -0.07 15.92 20.75
CA GLY A 69 0.65 17.16 20.47
C GLY A 69 -0.19 18.41 20.79
N SER A 70 -1.46 18.41 20.37
CA SER A 70 -2.38 19.51 20.65
C SER A 70 -2.77 19.60 22.12
N LEU A 71 -2.88 18.45 22.82
CA LEU A 71 -3.15 18.40 24.25
C LEU A 71 -2.02 19.03 25.06
N VAL A 72 -0.75 18.70 24.78
CA VAL A 72 0.41 19.25 25.53
C VAL A 72 0.48 20.77 25.38
N ILE A 73 0.32 21.28 24.15
CA ILE A 73 0.32 22.72 23.86
C ILE A 73 -0.88 23.39 24.53
N GLY A 74 -2.07 22.78 24.48
CA GLY A 74 -3.28 23.29 25.12
C GLY A 74 -3.18 23.32 26.66
N TYR A 75 -2.58 22.29 27.24
CA TYR A 75 -2.35 22.17 28.68
C TYR A 75 -1.36 23.23 29.20
N ALA A 76 -0.29 23.51 28.43
CA ALA A 76 0.69 24.53 28.77
C ALA A 76 0.12 25.95 28.75
N ARG A 77 -0.91 26.22 27.95
CA ARG A 77 -1.51 27.56 27.82
C ARG A 77 -2.49 27.90 28.94
N ASN A 78 -3.30 26.93 29.38
CA ASN A 78 -4.34 27.17 30.38
C ASN A 78 -4.53 25.93 31.29
N PRO A 79 -3.79 25.83 32.41
CA PRO A 79 -3.90 24.66 33.30
C PRO A 79 -5.23 24.58 34.06
N GLY A 80 -6.03 25.65 34.10
CA GLY A 80 -7.30 25.72 34.83
C GLY A 80 -8.43 24.85 34.26
N LEU A 81 -8.38 24.49 32.98
CA LEU A 81 -9.42 23.70 32.29
C LEU A 81 -8.96 22.26 31.98
N LYS A 82 -7.90 21.81 32.66
CA LYS A 82 -7.21 20.54 32.38
C LYS A 82 -8.11 19.31 32.31
N GLN A 83 -9.09 19.21 33.21
CA GLN A 83 -9.92 17.99 33.34
C GLN A 83 -10.84 17.81 32.13
N GLN A 84 -11.40 18.92 31.62
CA GLN A 84 -12.30 18.90 30.48
C GLN A 84 -11.51 18.68 29.17
N LEU A 85 -10.36 19.35 29.02
CA LEU A 85 -9.50 19.19 27.85
C LEU A 85 -8.87 17.79 27.76
N PHE A 86 -8.50 17.21 28.90
CA PHE A 86 -8.05 15.81 28.97
C PHE A 86 -9.18 14.84 28.59
N SER A 87 -10.41 15.08 29.07
CA SER A 87 -11.57 14.25 28.69
C SER A 87 -11.83 14.27 27.17
N TYR A 88 -11.70 15.45 26.53
CA TYR A 88 -11.81 15.55 25.08
C TYR A 88 -10.66 14.89 24.32
N ALA A 89 -9.43 14.96 24.83
CA ALA A 89 -8.30 14.26 24.22
C ALA A 89 -8.42 12.74 24.34
N ILE A 90 -8.91 12.21 25.47
CA ILE A 90 -9.18 10.78 25.62
C ILE A 90 -10.32 10.33 24.70
N LEU A 91 -11.35 11.15 24.50
CA LEU A 91 -12.40 10.88 23.51
C LEU A 91 -11.83 10.84 22.08
N GLY A 92 -10.97 11.80 21.72
CA GLY A 92 -10.27 11.82 20.42
C GLY A 92 -9.31 10.63 20.24
N PHE A 93 -8.59 10.24 21.29
CA PHE A 93 -7.76 9.03 21.31
C PHE A 93 -8.60 7.78 21.08
N ALA A 94 -9.71 7.62 21.80
CA ALA A 94 -10.61 6.48 21.64
C ALA A 94 -11.21 6.38 20.23
N LEU A 95 -11.56 7.51 19.61
CA LEU A 95 -12.04 7.54 18.22
C LEU A 95 -10.93 7.16 17.22
N SER A 96 -9.70 7.64 17.42
CA SER A 96 -8.56 7.29 16.58
C SER A 96 -8.21 5.80 16.69
N GLU A 97 -8.21 5.26 17.91
CA GLU A 97 -8.03 3.83 18.18
C GLU A 97 -9.16 2.99 17.58
N ALA A 98 -10.42 3.42 17.69
CA ALA A 98 -11.55 2.71 17.08
C ALA A 98 -11.39 2.58 15.55
N MET A 99 -10.89 3.61 14.87
CA MET A 99 -10.61 3.56 13.43
C MET A 99 -9.41 2.67 13.09
N GLY A 100 -8.38 2.66 13.94
CA GLY A 100 -7.23 1.75 13.81
C GLY A 100 -7.61 0.27 14.01
N LEU A 101 -8.40 -0.02 15.04
CA LEU A 101 -8.93 -1.36 15.30
C LEU A 101 -9.94 -1.79 14.23
N PHE A 102 -10.70 -0.87 13.67
CA PHE A 102 -11.59 -1.16 12.53
C PHE A 102 -10.78 -1.60 11.30
N CYS A 103 -9.65 -0.95 11.03
CA CYS A 103 -8.74 -1.35 9.97
C CYS A 103 -8.15 -2.75 10.22
N LEU A 104 -7.77 -3.07 11.46
CA LEU A 104 -7.31 -4.41 11.84
C LEU A 104 -8.42 -5.47 11.78
N MET A 105 -9.66 -5.11 12.14
CA MET A 105 -10.82 -6.00 12.01
C MET A 105 -10.98 -6.47 10.57
N MET A 106 -10.92 -5.54 9.61
CA MET A 106 -11.01 -5.89 8.18
C MET A 106 -9.82 -6.73 7.70
N ALA A 107 -8.60 -6.44 8.19
CA ALA A 107 -7.42 -7.24 7.89
C ALA A 107 -7.54 -8.69 8.41
N PHE A 108 -8.07 -8.87 9.63
CA PHE A 108 -8.31 -10.21 10.18
C PHE A 108 -9.44 -10.95 9.48
N MET A 109 -10.49 -10.25 9.04
CA MET A 109 -11.55 -10.87 8.24
C MET A 109 -10.99 -11.42 6.91
N LEU A 110 -10.05 -10.72 6.27
CA LEU A 110 -9.36 -11.19 5.06
C LEU A 110 -8.43 -12.38 5.29
N LEU A 111 -7.82 -12.50 6.48
CA LEU A 111 -6.88 -13.57 6.81
C LEU A 111 -7.59 -14.85 7.28
N PHE A 112 -8.70 -14.74 8.02
CA PHE A 112 -9.38 -15.88 8.65
C PHE A 112 -10.74 -16.28 8.03
N ALA A 113 -11.42 -15.40 7.28
CA ALA A 113 -12.75 -15.72 6.73
C ALA A 113 -12.70 -16.39 5.35
N PHE A 114 -11.54 -16.42 4.70
CA PHE A 114 -11.33 -17.09 3.42
C PHE A 114 -10.29 -18.18 3.58
#